data_AF-A0AAJ2T796-F1
#
_entry.id   AF-A0AAJ2T796-F1
#
_cell.length_a   1.000
_cell.length_b   1.000
_cell.length_c   1.000
_cell.angle_alpha   90.00
_cell.angle_beta   90.00
_cell.angle_gamma   90.00
#
_symmetry.space_group_name_H-M   'P 1'
#
loop_
_entity.id
_entity.type
_entity.pdbx_description
1 polymer ?
#
loop_
_entity_poly.entity_id
_entity_poly.type
_entity_poly.pdbx_seq_one_letter_code
_entity_poly.pdbx_strand_id
1 'polypeptide(L)'
;MNTQPESNLVKMTGIILPGEKNPLVENIAEELHRLGLYRYERDSFGIMTNDLCNSLNNYRRANSLPELGYADPVTLRLLLGEDFGGDELVLLADHAEGEPDELTKFEFCRRMLSLSRETGASLTVLLLSSDRKPKPHASADTMRCAILAWMLDNAQQ
;
A
#
# COMPACT_ATOMS: atom_id res chain seq x y z
N MET A 1 -21.02 0.92 -18.47
CA MET A 1 -20.55 0.16 -17.29
C MET A 1 -19.11 0.56 -17.06
N ASN A 2 -18.86 1.37 -16.04
CA ASN A 2 -17.56 2.02 -15.80
C ASN A 2 -16.93 1.38 -14.55
N THR A 3 -16.39 0.18 -14.69
CA THR A 3 -15.65 -0.48 -13.60
C THR A 3 -14.23 0.04 -13.65
N GLN A 4 -13.96 1.13 -12.91
CA GLN A 4 -12.62 1.71 -12.79
C GLN A 4 -11.65 0.64 -12.26
N PRO A 5 -10.58 0.29 -12.99
CA PRO A 5 -9.60 -0.72 -12.57
C PRO A 5 -8.94 -0.38 -11.21
N GLU A 6 -8.85 0.91 -10.86
CA GLU A 6 -8.33 1.41 -9.58
C GLU A 6 -9.14 0.93 -8.37
N SER A 7 -10.47 0.78 -8.50
CA SER A 7 -11.31 0.27 -7.40
C SER A 7 -11.08 -1.21 -7.12
N ASN A 8 -10.58 -1.98 -8.10
CA ASN A 8 -10.33 -3.41 -7.94
C ASN A 8 -8.93 -3.65 -7.37
N LEU A 9 -7.95 -2.83 -7.77
CA LEU A 9 -6.59 -2.84 -7.23
C LEU A 9 -6.59 -2.70 -5.72
N VAL A 10 -7.28 -1.69 -5.18
CA VAL A 10 -7.30 -1.45 -3.73
C VAL A 10 -8.05 -2.56 -2.98
N LYS A 11 -9.12 -3.12 -3.53
CA LYS A 11 -9.76 -4.29 -2.90
C LYS A 11 -8.84 -5.51 -2.85
N MET A 12 -7.94 -5.64 -3.83
CA MET A 12 -6.98 -6.73 -3.87
C MET A 12 -5.78 -6.47 -2.95
N THR A 13 -5.28 -5.22 -2.91
CA THR A 13 -4.02 -4.89 -2.24
C THR A 13 -4.19 -4.23 -0.88
N GLY A 14 -5.29 -3.55 -0.59
CA GLY A 14 -5.45 -2.79 0.66
C GLY A 14 -4.49 -1.61 0.80
N ILE A 15 -3.90 -1.15 -0.31
CA ILE A 15 -3.00 0.00 -0.33
C ILE A 15 -3.75 1.19 -0.92
N ILE A 16 -3.79 2.32 -0.18
CA ILE A 16 -4.40 3.56 -0.64
C ILE A 16 -3.43 4.72 -0.42
N LEU A 17 -2.96 5.29 -1.51
CA LEU A 17 -1.95 6.34 -1.54
C LEU A 17 -2.58 7.73 -1.41
N PRO A 18 -1.79 8.74 -0.98
CA PRO A 18 -2.25 10.13 -0.94
C PRO A 18 -2.78 10.60 -2.30
N GLY A 19 -3.95 11.22 -2.29
CA GLY A 19 -4.65 11.74 -3.47
C GLY A 19 -5.52 10.73 -4.19
N GLU A 20 -5.47 9.43 -3.85
CA GLU A 20 -6.30 8.42 -4.50
C GLU A 20 -7.76 8.53 -4.05
N LYS A 21 -8.67 8.36 -5.02
CA LYS A 21 -10.10 8.25 -4.76
C LYS A 21 -10.47 6.78 -4.60
N ASN A 22 -11.05 6.42 -3.45
CA ASN A 22 -11.45 5.06 -3.15
C ASN A 22 -12.69 4.98 -2.25
N PRO A 23 -13.63 4.06 -2.50
CA PRO A 23 -14.79 3.87 -1.62
C PRO A 23 -14.44 3.55 -0.16
N LEU A 24 -13.32 2.86 0.10
CA LEU A 24 -12.87 2.54 1.46
C LEU A 24 -12.41 3.76 2.25
N VAL A 25 -12.08 4.87 1.58
CA VAL A 25 -11.66 6.11 2.25
C VAL A 25 -12.78 6.65 3.13
N GLU A 26 -14.05 6.51 2.71
CA GLU A 26 -15.19 6.92 3.54
C GLU A 26 -15.23 6.11 4.84
N ASN A 27 -15.09 4.78 4.75
CA ASN A 27 -15.04 3.90 5.92
C ASN A 27 -13.87 4.25 6.86
N ILE A 28 -12.68 4.51 6.29
CA ILE A 28 -11.50 4.91 7.06
C ILE A 28 -11.78 6.22 7.81
N ALA A 29 -12.33 7.21 7.12
CA ALA A 29 -12.60 8.52 7.69
C ALA A 29 -13.70 8.48 8.76
N GLU A 30 -14.74 7.67 8.58
CA GLU A 30 -15.79 7.42 9.57
C GLU A 30 -15.24 6.75 10.83
N GLU A 31 -14.43 5.68 10.70
CA GLU A 31 -13.85 4.99 11.85
C GLU A 31 -12.86 5.87 12.62
N LEU A 32 -11.99 6.61 11.92
CA LEU A 32 -11.09 7.56 12.57
C LEU A 32 -11.84 8.69 13.28
N HIS A 33 -12.99 9.11 12.74
CA HIS A 33 -13.85 10.08 13.40
C HIS A 33 -14.52 9.53 14.65
N ARG A 34 -15.03 8.30 14.58
CA ARG A 34 -15.58 7.58 15.73
C ARG A 34 -14.56 7.43 16.87
N LEU A 35 -13.28 7.27 16.52
CA LEU A 35 -12.16 7.22 17.46
C LEU A 35 -11.69 8.61 17.94
N GLY A 36 -12.27 9.70 17.45
CA GLY A 36 -11.89 11.07 17.80
C GLY A 36 -10.55 11.52 17.20
N LEU A 37 -10.04 10.81 16.20
CA LEU A 37 -8.75 11.05 15.55
C LEU A 37 -8.85 11.85 14.26
N TYR A 38 -10.06 11.98 13.70
CA TYR A 38 -10.31 12.73 12.47
C TYR A 38 -11.57 13.59 12.58
N ARG A 39 -11.50 14.80 12.04
CA ARG A 39 -12.68 15.64 11.86
C ARG A 39 -13.31 15.25 10.53
N TYR A 40 -14.30 14.38 10.58
CA TYR A 40 -14.99 13.94 9.38
C TYR A 40 -15.79 15.10 8.76
N GLU A 41 -15.34 15.52 7.58
CA GLU A 41 -16.13 16.35 6.70
C GLU A 41 -16.81 15.41 5.71
N ARG A 42 -18.14 15.41 5.72
CA ARG A 42 -18.98 14.53 4.89
C ARG A 42 -18.75 14.73 3.37
N ASP A 43 -18.02 15.79 3.01
CA ASP A 43 -17.61 16.16 1.66
C ASP A 43 -16.20 15.67 1.28
N SER A 44 -15.62 14.68 1.97
CA SER A 44 -14.29 14.14 1.62
C SER A 44 -14.25 13.40 0.28
N PHE A 45 -15.42 13.17 -0.35
CA PHE A 45 -15.61 12.55 -1.68
C PHE A 45 -14.80 11.24 -1.90
N GLY A 46 -14.49 10.52 -0.82
CA GLY A 46 -13.69 9.30 -0.84
C GLY A 46 -12.23 9.52 -1.30
N ILE A 47 -11.64 10.69 -1.10
CA ILE A 47 -10.24 10.97 -1.47
C ILE A 47 -9.32 10.85 -0.24
N MET A 48 -8.23 10.08 -0.37
CA MET A 48 -7.21 9.95 0.68
C MET A 48 -6.40 11.24 0.79
N THR A 49 -6.89 12.21 1.57
CA THR A 49 -6.24 13.50 1.78
C THR A 49 -5.04 13.39 2.72
N ASN A 50 -4.14 14.38 2.69
CA ASN A 50 -3.01 14.44 3.61
C ASN A 50 -3.45 14.48 5.08
N ASP A 51 -4.56 15.16 5.39
CA ASP A 51 -5.12 15.20 6.75
C ASP A 51 -5.60 13.83 7.19
N LEU A 52 -6.23 13.07 6.30
CA LEU A 52 -6.63 11.70 6.60
C LEU A 52 -5.41 10.77 6.78
N CYS A 53 -4.36 10.92 5.97
CA CYS A 53 -3.09 10.24 6.17
C CYS A 53 -2.46 10.58 7.53
N ASN A 54 -2.51 11.84 7.95
CA ASN A 54 -2.03 12.27 9.27
C ASN A 54 -2.84 11.63 10.41
N SER A 55 -4.17 11.55 10.26
CA SER A 55 -5.02 10.84 11.23
C SER A 55 -4.77 9.32 11.26
N LEU A 56 -4.49 8.70 10.11
CA LEU A 56 -4.03 7.31 10.05
C LEU A 56 -2.70 7.13 10.78
N ASN A 57 -1.74 8.04 10.61
CA ASN A 57 -0.47 8.00 11.34
C ASN A 57 -0.68 8.15 12.85
N ASN A 58 -1.62 8.98 13.30
CA ASN A 58 -1.99 9.07 14.72
C ASN A 58 -2.60 7.76 15.23
N TYR A 59 -3.47 7.12 14.44
CA TYR A 59 -4.02 5.81 14.76
C TYR A 59 -2.93 4.73 14.85
N ARG A 60 -2.02 4.69 13.88
CA ARG A 60 -0.87 3.77 13.86
C ARG A 60 0.01 3.97 15.08
N ARG A 61 0.35 5.22 15.42
CA ARG A 61 1.12 5.56 16.62
C ARG A 61 0.44 5.07 17.89
N ALA A 62 -0.88 5.26 18.02
CA ALA A 62 -1.66 4.77 19.16
C ALA A 62 -1.64 3.23 19.29
N ASN A 63 -1.42 2.53 18.18
CA ASN A 63 -1.28 1.07 18.11
C ASN A 63 0.19 0.59 18.05
N SER A 64 1.15 1.44 18.40
CA SER A 64 2.60 1.13 18.35
C SER A 64 3.10 0.71 16.96
N LEU A 65 2.45 1.19 15.91
CA LEU A 65 2.85 1.00 14.53
C LEU A 65 3.63 2.21 13.99
N PRO A 66 4.61 1.98 13.12
CA PRO A 66 5.40 3.03 12.47
C PRO A 66 4.57 3.77 11.43
N GLU A 67 4.87 5.05 11.20
CA GLU A 67 4.13 5.90 10.26
C GLU A 67 4.50 5.59 8.80
N LEU A 68 3.51 5.57 7.89
CA LEU A 68 3.70 5.22 6.47
C LEU A 68 3.26 6.33 5.50
N GLY A 69 2.35 7.21 5.93
CA GLY A 69 1.80 8.27 5.07
C GLY A 69 0.83 7.79 3.99
N TYR A 70 0.46 6.51 3.99
CA TYR A 70 -0.59 5.89 3.19
C TYR A 70 -1.31 4.82 4.04
N ALA A 71 -2.47 4.33 3.57
CA ALA A 71 -3.09 3.17 4.17
C ALA A 71 -2.49 1.89 3.59
N ASP A 72 -2.12 0.95 4.45
CA ASP A 72 -1.61 -0.39 4.12
C ASP A 72 -2.57 -1.48 4.64
N PRO A 73 -2.42 -2.75 4.21
CA PRO A 73 -3.24 -3.86 4.68
C PRO A 73 -3.31 -3.99 6.19
N VAL A 74 -2.18 -3.80 6.87
CA VAL A 74 -2.10 -3.89 8.33
C VAL A 74 -2.97 -2.82 9.00
N THR A 75 -2.92 -1.58 8.53
CA THR A 75 -3.78 -0.52 9.07
C THR A 75 -5.24 -0.80 8.80
N LEU A 76 -5.60 -1.23 7.60
CA LEU A 76 -7.00 -1.50 7.25
C LEU A 76 -7.55 -2.69 8.03
N ARG A 77 -6.75 -3.75 8.24
CA ARG A 77 -7.11 -4.90 9.06
C ARG A 77 -7.37 -4.50 10.50
N LEU A 78 -6.56 -3.61 11.07
CA LEU A 78 -6.73 -3.14 12.44
C LEU A 78 -7.89 -2.14 12.59
N LEU A 79 -8.06 -1.24 11.63
CA LEU A 79 -9.04 -0.15 11.71
C LEU A 79 -10.44 -0.60 11.30
N LEU A 80 -10.54 -1.39 10.22
CA LEU A 80 -11.80 -1.79 9.61
C LEU A 80 -12.16 -3.27 9.87
N GLY A 81 -11.19 -4.09 10.32
CA GLY A 81 -11.41 -5.54 10.46
C GLY A 81 -11.45 -6.30 9.14
N GLU A 82 -11.05 -5.67 8.03
CA GLU A 82 -11.04 -6.27 6.69
C GLU A 82 -9.63 -6.74 6.30
N ASP A 83 -9.55 -7.90 5.65
CA ASP A 83 -8.26 -8.47 5.21
C ASP A 83 -7.99 -8.19 3.72
N PHE A 84 -6.74 -7.87 3.39
CA PHE A 84 -6.30 -7.47 2.06
C PHE A 84 -4.98 -8.17 1.69
N GLY A 85 -4.79 -8.49 0.42
CA GLY A 85 -3.67 -9.31 -0.06
C GLY A 85 -2.37 -8.56 -0.38
N GLY A 86 -2.24 -7.27 -0.04
CA GLY A 86 -1.08 -6.46 -0.43
C GLY A 86 0.16 -6.62 0.45
N ASP A 87 0.16 -7.53 1.43
CA ASP A 87 1.31 -7.75 2.34
C ASP A 87 2.61 -8.02 1.56
N GLU A 88 2.55 -8.79 0.46
CA GLU A 88 3.72 -9.07 -0.39
C GLU A 88 4.20 -7.82 -1.16
N LEU A 89 3.29 -6.91 -1.53
CA LEU A 89 3.65 -5.64 -2.18
C LEU A 89 4.30 -4.68 -1.19
N VAL A 90 3.84 -4.66 0.07
CA VAL A 90 4.49 -3.91 1.13
C VAL A 90 5.92 -4.40 1.34
N LEU A 91 6.09 -5.72 1.43
CA LEU A 91 7.42 -6.32 1.55
C LEU A 91 8.32 -6.02 0.35
N LEU A 92 7.75 -6.04 -0.87
CA LEU A 92 8.48 -5.68 -2.09
C LEU A 92 8.96 -4.23 -2.05
N ALA A 93 8.07 -3.30 -1.67
CA ALA A 93 8.41 -1.89 -1.53
C ALA A 93 9.50 -1.67 -0.48
N ASP A 94 9.43 -2.35 0.67
CA ASP A 94 10.46 -2.25 1.73
C ASP A 94 11.85 -2.69 1.24
N HIS A 95 11.93 -3.68 0.33
CA HIS A 95 13.20 -4.07 -0.28
C HIS A 95 13.66 -3.06 -1.35
N ALA A 96 12.72 -2.46 -2.07
CA ALA A 96 13.01 -1.45 -3.08
C ALA A 96 13.43 -0.10 -2.48
N GLU A 97 13.01 0.25 -1.26
CA GLU A 97 13.34 1.53 -0.60
C GLU A 97 14.86 1.75 -0.43
N GLY A 98 15.65 0.68 -0.55
CA GLY A 98 17.11 0.73 -0.61
C GLY A 98 17.67 1.43 -1.86
N GLU A 99 16.94 1.43 -2.97
CA GLU A 99 17.40 1.86 -4.28
C GLU A 99 17.50 3.40 -4.39
N PRO A 100 18.46 3.90 -5.20
CA PRO A 100 18.82 5.31 -5.21
C PRO A 100 17.77 6.24 -5.82
N ASP A 101 16.96 5.75 -6.76
CA ASP A 101 16.00 6.56 -7.51
C ASP A 101 14.74 5.76 -7.90
N GLU A 102 13.70 6.44 -8.37
CA GLU A 102 12.41 5.82 -8.71
C GLU A 102 12.53 4.76 -9.82
N LEU A 103 13.43 4.98 -10.79
CA LEU A 103 13.61 4.05 -11.91
C LEU A 103 14.21 2.73 -11.40
N THR A 104 15.26 2.81 -10.59
CA THR A 104 15.91 1.63 -9.98
C THR A 104 14.99 0.93 -8.99
N LYS A 105 14.18 1.66 -8.20
CA LYS A 105 13.10 1.11 -7.36
C LYS A 105 12.12 0.29 -8.20
N PHE A 106 11.62 0.87 -9.30
CA PHE A 106 10.67 0.22 -10.19
C PHE A 106 11.27 -1.00 -10.91
N GLU A 107 12.49 -0.91 -11.41
CA GLU A 107 13.21 -2.02 -12.06
C GLU A 107 13.46 -3.18 -11.09
N PHE A 108 13.83 -2.87 -9.83
CA PHE A 108 13.95 -3.87 -8.78
C PHE A 108 12.61 -4.60 -8.58
N CYS A 109 11.51 -3.87 -8.41
CA CYS A 109 10.19 -4.44 -8.24
C CYS A 109 9.81 -5.37 -9.39
N ARG A 110 9.99 -4.92 -10.64
CA ARG A 110 9.72 -5.72 -11.84
C ARG A 110 10.56 -6.99 -11.90
N ARG A 111 11.85 -6.89 -11.58
CA ARG A 111 12.74 -8.06 -11.59
C ARG A 111 12.29 -9.12 -10.60
N MET A 112 11.94 -8.72 -9.38
CA MET A 112 11.50 -9.67 -8.35
C MET A 112 10.17 -10.33 -8.71
N LEU A 113 9.23 -9.58 -9.28
CA LEU A 113 7.97 -10.11 -9.79
C LEU A 113 8.19 -11.10 -10.94
N SER A 114 9.02 -10.75 -11.94
CA SER A 114 9.35 -11.67 -13.04
C SER A 114 10.03 -12.93 -12.54
N LEU A 115 10.95 -12.81 -11.58
CA LEU A 115 11.63 -13.95 -10.99
C LEU A 115 10.66 -14.88 -10.24
N SER A 116 9.72 -14.31 -9.49
CA SER A 116 8.64 -15.07 -8.83
C SER A 116 7.84 -15.89 -9.85
N ARG A 117 7.45 -15.27 -10.96
CA ARG A 117 6.74 -15.94 -12.05
C ARG A 117 7.55 -17.03 -12.73
N GLU A 118 8.81 -16.74 -13.09
CA GLU A 118 9.68 -17.65 -13.82
C GLU A 118 10.05 -18.89 -12.99
N THR A 119 10.24 -18.71 -11.68
CA THR A 119 10.62 -19.79 -10.77
C THR A 119 9.42 -20.50 -10.14
N GLY A 120 8.24 -19.87 -10.16
CA GLY A 120 7.05 -20.31 -9.43
C GLY A 120 7.17 -20.15 -7.91
N ALA A 121 8.25 -19.57 -7.40
CA ALA A 121 8.42 -19.29 -5.98
C ALA A 121 7.61 -18.07 -5.57
N SER A 122 7.05 -18.06 -4.36
CA SER A 122 6.35 -16.87 -3.85
C SER A 122 7.31 -15.69 -3.71
N LEU A 123 6.78 -14.49 -3.92
CA LEU A 123 7.58 -13.26 -3.82
C LEU A 123 8.18 -13.12 -2.41
N THR A 124 7.43 -13.49 -1.38
CA THR A 124 7.91 -13.53 0.01
C THR A 124 9.19 -14.39 0.16
N VAL A 125 9.21 -15.60 -0.41
CA VAL A 125 10.37 -16.50 -0.32
C VAL A 125 11.58 -15.90 -1.02
N LEU A 126 11.40 -15.32 -2.20
CA LEU A 126 12.49 -14.70 -2.95
C LEU A 126 13.07 -13.47 -2.24
N LEU A 127 12.20 -12.62 -1.67
CA LEU A 127 12.63 -11.43 -0.94
C LEU A 127 13.35 -11.78 0.35
N LEU A 128 12.84 -12.73 1.13
CA LEU A 128 13.47 -13.17 2.38
C LEU A 128 14.79 -13.93 2.17
N SER A 129 14.97 -14.53 0.98
CA SER A 129 16.22 -15.19 0.59
C SER A 129 17.27 -14.22 0.01
N SER A 130 16.91 -12.95 -0.17
CA SER A 130 17.83 -11.92 -0.63
C SER A 130 18.82 -11.57 0.47
N ASP A 131 20.11 -11.41 0.10
CA ASP A 131 21.13 -10.89 1.02
C ASP A 131 20.85 -9.42 1.44
N ARG A 132 19.95 -8.75 0.73
CA ARG A 132 19.56 -7.36 1.03
C ARG A 132 18.53 -7.32 2.13
N LYS A 133 18.88 -6.64 3.22
CA LYS A 133 17.92 -6.34 4.29
C LYS A 133 16.89 -5.31 3.80
N PRO A 134 15.59 -5.52 4.02
CA PRO A 134 14.60 -4.52 3.74
C PRO A 134 14.86 -3.26 4.56
N LYS A 135 14.52 -2.10 4.02
CA LYS A 135 14.30 -0.88 4.79
C LYS A 135 12.81 -0.81 5.05
N PRO A 136 12.34 -1.18 6.26
CA PRO A 136 10.92 -1.19 6.55
C PRO A 136 10.32 0.20 6.39
N HIS A 137 9.03 0.25 6.08
CA HIS A 137 8.25 1.48 6.00
C HIS A 137 8.59 2.28 4.75
N ALA A 138 8.57 1.58 3.61
CA ALA A 138 8.72 2.19 2.30
C ALA A 138 7.79 3.40 2.15
N SER A 139 8.32 4.45 1.55
CA SER A 139 7.60 5.68 1.23
C SER A 139 6.47 5.43 0.23
N ALA A 140 5.51 6.36 0.16
CA ALA A 140 4.43 6.31 -0.82
C ALA A 140 4.95 6.25 -2.27
N ASP A 141 6.09 6.88 -2.58
CA ASP A 141 6.68 6.86 -3.92
C ASP A 141 7.28 5.50 -4.28
N THR A 142 7.96 4.85 -3.33
CA THR A 142 8.42 3.46 -3.51
C THR A 142 7.24 2.51 -3.62
N MET A 143 6.17 2.74 -2.85
CA MET A 143 4.95 1.96 -2.95
C MET A 143 4.28 2.09 -4.32
N ARG A 144 4.23 3.31 -4.88
CA ARG A 144 3.78 3.55 -6.27
C ARG A 144 4.60 2.72 -7.26
N CYS A 145 5.92 2.69 -7.11
CA CYS A 145 6.78 1.89 -7.97
C CYS A 145 6.45 0.40 -7.90
N ALA A 146 6.23 -0.15 -6.69
CA ALA A 146 5.84 -1.54 -6.49
C ALA A 146 4.47 -1.86 -7.12
N ILE A 147 3.47 -1.00 -6.91
CA ILE A 147 2.14 -1.14 -7.49
C ILE A 147 2.20 -1.09 -9.02
N LEU A 148 2.89 -0.10 -9.59
CA LEU A 148 3.02 0.03 -11.05
C LEU A 148 3.72 -1.18 -11.67
N ALA A 149 4.78 -1.69 -11.03
CA ALA A 149 5.46 -2.90 -11.47
C ALA A 149 4.53 -4.12 -11.45
N TRP A 150 3.76 -4.28 -10.39
CA TRP A 150 2.78 -5.36 -10.25
C TRP A 150 1.66 -5.26 -11.29
N MET A 151 1.11 -4.07 -11.52
CA MET A 151 0.07 -3.86 -12.53
C MET A 151 0.57 -4.22 -13.93
N LEU A 152 1.79 -3.83 -14.28
CA LEU A 152 2.39 -4.14 -15.58
C LEU A 152 2.67 -5.64 -15.73
N ASP A 153 3.08 -6.33 -14.67
CA ASP A 153 3.30 -7.77 -14.71
C ASP A 153 2.00 -8.56 -14.89
N ASN A 154 0.91 -8.11 -14.25
CA ASN A 154 -0.43 -8.72 -14.42
C ASN A 154 -1.07 -8.39 -15.77
N ALA A 155 -0.77 -7.24 -16.38
CA ALA A 155 -1.28 -6.88 -17.71
C ALA A 155 -0.63 -7.67 -18.86
N GLN A 156 0.48 -8.38 -18.60
CA GLN A 156 1.16 -9.25 -19.56
C GLN A 156 0.62 -10.70 -19.57
N GLN A 157 -0.38 -10.99 -18.73
CA GLN A 157 -1.09 -12.28 -18.64
C GLN A 157 -2.30 -12.29 -19.57
#